data_AF-A0A6A3BHC9-F1
#
_entry.id   AF-A0A6A3BHC9-F1
#
_cell.length_a   1.000
_cell.length_b   1.000
_cell.length_c   1.000
_cell.angle_alpha   90.00
_cell.angle_beta   90.00
_cell.angle_gamma   90.00
#
_symmetry.space_group_name_H-M   'P 1'
#
loop_
_entity.id
_entity.type
_entity.pdbx_description
1 polymer ?
#
loop_
_entity_poly.entity_id
_entity_poly.type
_entity_poly.pdbx_seq_one_letter_code
_entity_poly.pdbx_strand_id
1 'polypeptide(L)'
;MGGENQNERLISTLREQRKQQLAILLNRMESKALYLMRRKEDELAGATKKRRELEASLRKVEMESDSWRRLAKANETTLTDLSNTLQQVNESQVRAPNTAQDAESIFSASFDREETSNDNKMVCKHCSTGSSCVVFLPCRHLCSCHSCEPFLRSCPVCKSIKEASINVFWV
;
A
#
# COMPACT_ATOMS: atom_id res chain seq x y z
N MET A 1 -4.53 -69.94 67.03
CA MET A 1 -5.37 -68.73 67.12
C MET A 1 -4.59 -67.40 67.08
N GLY A 2 -3.41 -67.26 67.70
CA GLY A 2 -2.67 -65.97 67.67
C GLY A 2 -2.05 -65.58 66.32
N GLY A 3 -1.61 -66.55 65.50
CA GLY A 3 -0.94 -66.29 64.21
C GLY A 3 -1.89 -65.87 63.08
N GLU A 4 -3.14 -66.34 63.09
CA GLU A 4 -4.15 -66.00 62.07
C GLU A 4 -4.54 -64.53 62.14
N ASN A 5 -4.74 -64.00 63.36
CA ASN A 5 -5.08 -62.59 63.60
C ASN A 5 -3.95 -61.63 63.16
N GLN A 6 -2.68 -62.01 63.36
CA GLN A 6 -1.54 -61.20 62.91
C GLN A 6 -1.45 -61.11 61.37
N ASN A 7 -1.73 -62.21 60.66
CA ASN A 7 -1.71 -62.24 59.20
C ASN A 7 -2.84 -61.39 58.59
N GLU A 8 -4.06 -61.48 59.13
CA GLU A 8 -5.18 -60.64 58.70
C GLU A 8 -4.89 -59.14 58.89
N ARG A 9 -4.27 -58.78 60.01
CA ARG A 9 -3.85 -57.40 60.29
C ARG A 9 -2.84 -56.91 59.25
N LEU A 10 -1.88 -57.75 58.88
CA LEU A 10 -0.85 -57.43 57.89
C LEU A 10 -1.44 -57.25 56.48
N ILE A 11 -2.41 -58.09 56.11
CA ILE A 11 -3.13 -57.97 54.83
C ILE A 11 -3.93 -56.66 54.78
N SER A 12 -4.58 -56.28 55.89
CA SER A 12 -5.37 -55.05 55.98
C SER A 12 -4.50 -53.79 55.83
N THR A 13 -3.33 -53.74 56.48
CA THR A 13 -2.42 -52.60 56.39
C THR A 13 -1.80 -52.47 55.00
N LEU A 14 -1.42 -53.58 54.36
CA LEU A 14 -0.91 -53.56 52.98
C LEU A 14 -1.96 -53.07 51.98
N ARG A 15 -3.24 -53.49 52.13
CA ARG A 15 -4.34 -52.98 51.29
C ARG A 15 -4.55 -51.48 51.48
N GLU A 16 -4.50 -51.02 52.73
CA GLU A 16 -4.67 -49.60 53.05
C GLU A 16 -3.52 -48.76 52.52
N GLN A 17 -2.27 -49.20 52.70
CA GLN A 17 -1.09 -48.54 52.11
C GLN A 17 -1.18 -48.46 50.59
N ARG A 18 -1.62 -49.53 49.92
CA ARG A 18 -1.81 -49.52 48.46
C ARG A 18 -2.87 -48.52 48.03
N LYS A 19 -4.00 -48.43 48.75
CA LYS A 19 -5.04 -47.42 48.49
C LYS A 19 -4.50 -46.01 48.66
N GLN A 20 -3.75 -45.75 49.72
CA GLN A 20 -3.14 -44.45 49.99
C GLN A 20 -2.14 -44.05 48.90
N GLN A 21 -1.26 -44.98 48.48
CA GLN A 21 -0.30 -44.73 47.41
C GLN A 21 -1.00 -44.43 46.07
N LEU A 22 -2.05 -45.18 45.73
CA LEU A 22 -2.85 -44.93 44.53
C LEU A 22 -3.54 -43.57 44.59
N ALA A 23 -4.15 -43.20 45.73
CA ALA A 23 -4.80 -41.91 45.91
C ALA A 23 -3.82 -40.74 45.75
N ILE A 24 -2.61 -40.84 46.31
CA ILE A 24 -1.58 -39.81 46.16
C ILE A 24 -1.15 -39.65 44.69
N LEU A 25 -0.93 -40.78 44.01
CA LEU A 25 -0.54 -40.76 42.59
C LEU A 25 -1.64 -40.12 41.71
N LEU A 26 -2.90 -40.52 41.94
CA LEU A 26 -4.05 -39.98 41.24
C LEU A 26 -4.21 -38.48 41.48
N ASN A 27 -4.19 -38.03 42.73
CA ASN A 27 -4.29 -36.60 43.07
C ASN A 27 -3.17 -35.78 42.41
N ARG A 28 -1.95 -36.31 42.34
CA ARG A 28 -0.82 -35.65 41.67
C ARG A 28 -1.05 -35.55 40.16
N MET A 29 -1.55 -36.62 39.54
CA MET A 29 -1.88 -36.63 38.11
C MET A 29 -3.02 -35.67 37.79
N GLU A 30 -4.09 -35.68 38.59
CA GLU A 30 -5.25 -34.81 38.46
C GLU A 30 -4.84 -33.34 38.59
N SER A 31 -4.08 -32.99 39.62
CA SER A 31 -3.57 -31.63 39.82
C SER A 31 -2.73 -31.16 38.62
N LYS A 32 -1.88 -32.04 38.08
CA LYS A 32 -1.06 -31.74 36.89
C LYS A 32 -1.92 -31.57 35.64
N ALA A 33 -2.93 -32.41 35.46
CA ALA A 33 -3.86 -32.32 34.33
C ALA A 33 -4.65 -31.00 34.38
N LEU A 34 -5.23 -30.65 35.54
CA LEU A 34 -5.96 -29.41 35.74
C LEU A 34 -5.09 -28.18 35.47
N TYR A 35 -3.86 -28.16 35.99
CA TYR A 35 -2.92 -27.08 35.74
C TYR A 35 -2.62 -26.89 34.25
N LEU A 36 -2.32 -27.99 33.53
CA LEU A 36 -2.03 -27.92 32.10
C LEU A 36 -3.24 -27.50 31.27
N MET A 37 -4.43 -27.97 31.62
CA MET A 37 -5.68 -27.57 30.99
C MET A 37 -5.93 -26.08 31.16
N ARG A 38 -5.84 -25.56 32.39
CA ARG A 38 -6.02 -24.13 32.66
C ARG A 38 -4.99 -23.28 31.92
N ARG A 39 -3.71 -23.69 31.92
CA ARG A 39 -2.67 -22.99 31.15
C ARG A 39 -3.01 -22.93 29.65
N LYS A 40 -3.54 -24.02 29.09
CA LYS A 40 -3.96 -24.07 27.68
C LYS A 40 -5.22 -23.24 27.42
N GLU A 41 -6.18 -23.22 28.34
CA GLU A 41 -7.35 -22.34 28.28
C GLU A 41 -6.92 -20.87 28.28
N ASP A 42 -5.98 -20.48 29.13
CA ASP A 42 -5.44 -19.11 29.19
C ASP A 42 -4.68 -18.73 27.90
N GLU A 43 -3.85 -19.65 27.36
CA GLU A 43 -3.19 -19.48 26.06
C GLU A 43 -4.21 -19.27 24.93
N LEU A 44 -5.27 -20.08 24.89
CA LEU A 44 -6.36 -19.97 23.91
C LEU A 44 -7.17 -18.67 24.09
N ALA A 45 -7.46 -18.27 25.33
CA ALA A 45 -8.16 -17.02 25.62
C ALA A 45 -7.33 -15.81 25.15
N GLY A 46 -6.02 -15.82 25.39
CA GLY A 46 -5.10 -14.80 24.87
C GLY A 46 -5.07 -14.74 23.35
N ALA A 47 -4.91 -15.89 22.69
CA ALA A 47 -4.88 -15.97 21.22
C ALA A 47 -6.21 -15.52 20.58
N THR A 48 -7.34 -15.91 21.17
CA THR A 48 -8.67 -15.51 20.66
C THR A 48 -8.95 -14.03 20.87
N LYS A 49 -8.53 -13.44 21.99
CA LYS A 49 -8.58 -11.99 22.21
C LYS A 49 -7.77 -11.27 21.14
N LYS A 50 -6.52 -11.69 20.92
CA LYS A 50 -5.65 -11.06 19.92
C LYS A 50 -6.21 -11.17 18.50
N ARG A 51 -6.75 -12.34 18.14
CA ARG A 51 -7.42 -12.55 16.85
C ARG A 51 -8.57 -11.55 16.65
N ARG A 52 -9.42 -11.35 17.66
CA ARG A 52 -10.54 -10.38 17.59
C ARG A 52 -10.06 -8.94 17.40
N GLU A 53 -9.00 -8.53 18.10
CA GLU A 53 -8.41 -7.19 17.94
C GLU A 53 -7.88 -6.96 16.52
N LEU A 54 -7.19 -7.96 15.96
CA LEU A 54 -6.66 -7.89 14.59
C LEU A 54 -7.78 -7.88 13.55
N GLU A 55 -8.80 -8.71 13.70
CA GLU A 55 -9.99 -8.70 12.84
C GLU A 55 -10.72 -7.35 12.88
N ALA A 56 -10.85 -6.72 14.04
CA ALA A 56 -11.47 -5.40 14.15
C ALA A 56 -10.64 -4.31 13.45
N SER A 57 -9.31 -4.39 13.58
CA SER A 57 -8.38 -3.48 12.90
C SER A 57 -8.44 -3.66 11.37
N LEU A 58 -8.50 -4.92 10.91
CA LEU A 58 -8.66 -5.24 9.49
C LEU A 58 -9.96 -4.67 8.93
N ARG A 59 -11.09 -4.93 9.59
CA ARG A 59 -12.40 -4.40 9.18
C ARG A 59 -12.40 -2.88 9.06
N LYS A 60 -11.73 -2.18 9.98
CA LYS A 60 -11.61 -0.72 9.93
C LYS A 60 -10.89 -0.26 8.66
N VAL A 61 -9.74 -0.85 8.35
CA VAL A 61 -8.96 -0.52 7.16
C VAL A 61 -9.71 -0.88 5.87
N GLU A 62 -10.41 -2.01 5.85
CA GLU A 62 -11.28 -2.40 4.72
C GLU A 62 -12.39 -1.38 4.48
N MET A 63 -13.07 -0.94 5.55
CA MET A 63 -14.11 0.10 5.46
C MET A 63 -13.56 1.43 4.93
N GLU A 64 -12.37 1.85 5.39
CA GLU A 64 -11.69 3.05 4.90
C GLU A 64 -11.33 2.91 3.42
N SER A 65 -10.73 1.78 3.02
CA SER A 65 -10.38 1.47 1.62
C SER A 65 -11.60 1.51 0.70
N ASP A 66 -12.71 0.91 1.12
CA ASP A 66 -13.97 0.94 0.37
C ASP A 66 -14.56 2.34 0.28
N SER A 67 -14.45 3.15 1.33
CA SER A 67 -14.87 4.55 1.32
C SER A 67 -14.08 5.36 0.29
N TRP A 68 -12.74 5.25 0.32
CA TRP A 68 -11.87 5.91 -0.65
C TRP A 68 -12.12 5.43 -2.07
N ARG A 69 -12.36 4.14 -2.27
CA ARG A 69 -12.70 3.58 -3.58
C ARG A 69 -14.02 4.13 -4.12
N ARG A 70 -15.05 4.27 -3.27
CA ARG A 70 -16.33 4.89 -3.67
C ARG A 70 -16.15 6.35 -4.04
N LEU A 71 -15.38 7.10 -3.25
CA LEU A 71 -15.10 8.51 -3.54
C LEU A 71 -14.32 8.66 -4.86
N ALA A 72 -13.31 7.83 -5.10
CA ALA A 72 -12.56 7.84 -6.35
C ALA A 72 -13.45 7.58 -7.57
N LYS A 73 -14.33 6.57 -7.49
CA LYS A 73 -15.31 6.28 -8.56
C LYS A 73 -16.29 7.43 -8.79
N ALA A 74 -16.80 8.04 -7.72
CA ALA A 74 -17.67 9.21 -7.85
C ALA A 74 -16.93 10.36 -8.55
N ASN A 75 -15.70 10.64 -8.15
CA ASN A 75 -14.87 11.65 -8.81
C ASN A 75 -14.64 11.31 -10.28
N GLU A 76 -14.34 10.05 -10.63
CA GLU A 76 -14.22 9.60 -12.02
C GLU A 76 -15.50 9.89 -12.83
N THR A 77 -16.67 9.56 -12.30
CA THR A 77 -17.96 9.86 -12.98
C THR A 77 -18.17 11.35 -13.18
N THR A 78 -17.88 12.18 -12.17
CA THR A 78 -18.01 13.64 -12.32
C THR A 78 -17.02 14.22 -13.33
N LEU A 79 -15.80 13.65 -13.43
CA LEU A 79 -14.81 14.05 -14.41
C LEU A 79 -15.23 13.66 -15.83
N THR A 80 -15.80 12.47 -16.01
CA THR A 80 -16.33 12.05 -17.32
C THR A 80 -17.51 12.93 -17.75
N ASP A 81 -18.43 13.26 -16.85
CA ASP A 81 -19.59 14.11 -17.15
C ASP A 81 -19.16 15.53 -17.54
N LEU A 82 -18.21 16.10 -16.78
CA LEU A 82 -17.63 17.40 -17.09
C LEU A 82 -16.88 17.38 -18.43
N SER A 83 -16.10 16.33 -18.69
CA SER A 83 -15.38 16.17 -19.96
C SER A 83 -16.34 16.11 -21.15
N ASN A 84 -17.43 15.35 -21.04
CA ASN A 84 -18.47 15.26 -22.06
C ASN A 84 -19.15 16.62 -22.29
N THR A 85 -19.42 17.36 -21.21
CA THR A 85 -20.02 18.69 -21.29
C THR A 85 -19.10 19.69 -22.00
N LEU A 86 -17.80 19.68 -21.68
CA LEU A 86 -16.81 20.53 -22.35
C LEU A 86 -16.71 20.22 -23.84
N GLN A 87 -16.71 18.93 -24.20
CA GLN A 87 -16.72 18.51 -25.60
C GLN A 87 -17.98 19.03 -26.34
N GLN A 88 -19.16 18.92 -25.72
CA GLN A 88 -20.41 19.39 -26.32
C GLN A 88 -20.41 20.92 -26.54
N VAL A 89 -19.91 21.71 -25.59
CA VAL A 89 -19.80 23.17 -25.73
C VAL A 89 -18.81 23.53 -26.83
N ASN A 90 -17.66 22.85 -26.90
CA ASN A 90 -16.66 23.05 -27.94
C ASN A 90 -17.22 22.72 -29.34
N GLU A 91 -17.94 21.61 -29.49
CA GLU A 91 -18.61 21.25 -30.75
C GLU A 91 -19.72 22.25 -31.13
N SER A 92 -20.43 22.80 -30.15
CA SER A 92 -21.45 23.84 -30.36
C SER A 92 -20.86 25.18 -30.82
N GLN A 93 -19.65 25.52 -30.33
CA GLN A 93 -18.91 26.70 -30.76
C GLN A 93 -18.42 26.59 -32.22
N VAL A 94 -18.07 25.37 -32.67
CA VAL A 94 -17.68 25.08 -34.06
C VAL A 94 -18.89 25.05 -35.02
N ARG A 95 -20.11 24.84 -34.51
CA ARG A 95 -21.35 24.75 -35.31
C ARG A 95 -22.14 26.05 -35.45
N ALA A 96 -21.68 27.15 -34.84
CA ALA A 96 -22.25 28.47 -35.11
C ALA A 96 -22.00 28.83 -36.59
N PRO A 97 -23.03 29.10 -37.41
CA PRO A 97 -22.81 29.54 -38.77
C PRO A 97 -22.15 30.92 -38.72
N ASN A 98 -20.98 31.03 -39.34
CA ASN A 98 -20.39 32.32 -39.67
C ASN A 98 -21.35 33.09 -40.59
N THR A 99 -22.25 33.88 -40.01
CA THR A 99 -22.80 35.05 -40.71
C THR A 99 -21.67 36.05 -40.86
N ALA A 100 -21.30 36.27 -42.11
CA ALA A 100 -20.16 37.02 -42.60
C ALA A 100 -19.88 38.35 -41.88
N GLN A 101 -18.59 38.60 -41.61
CA GLN A 101 -17.95 39.89 -41.85
C GLN A 101 -16.43 39.75 -41.94
N ASP A 102 -15.91 40.24 -43.07
CA ASP A 102 -14.51 40.55 -43.35
C ASP A 102 -13.80 41.23 -42.18
N ALA A 103 -12.59 40.77 -41.85
CA ALA A 103 -11.40 41.62 -41.68
C ALA A 103 -10.19 40.79 -41.19
N GLU A 104 -9.13 40.80 -42.02
CA GLU A 104 -7.71 40.62 -41.67
C GLU A 104 -7.19 39.22 -41.27
N SER A 105 -6.73 38.54 -42.32
CA SER A 105 -5.67 37.52 -42.31
C SER A 105 -4.34 38.13 -41.85
N ILE A 106 -3.75 37.61 -40.77
CA ILE A 106 -2.34 37.86 -40.43
C ILE A 106 -1.60 36.52 -40.25
N PHE A 107 -0.83 36.22 -41.30
CA PHE A 107 0.42 35.47 -41.32
C PHE A 107 0.39 33.94 -41.46
N SER A 108 0.03 33.50 -42.68
CA SER A 108 0.66 32.34 -43.31
C SER A 108 1.91 32.79 -44.04
N ALA A 109 3.09 32.61 -43.43
CA ALA A 109 4.35 32.63 -44.16
C ALA A 109 4.92 31.21 -44.21
N SER A 110 4.65 30.55 -45.34
CA SER A 110 5.47 29.46 -45.83
C SER A 110 6.60 30.08 -46.66
N PHE A 111 7.84 29.96 -46.19
CA PHE A 111 9.01 29.90 -47.06
C PHE A 111 9.69 28.56 -46.80
N ASP A 112 9.80 27.79 -47.87
CA ASP A 112 10.34 26.44 -47.95
C ASP A 112 11.82 26.33 -47.63
N ARG A 113 12.21 25.07 -47.31
CA ARG A 113 13.55 24.44 -47.35
C ARG A 113 14.25 24.32 -45.99
N GLU A 114 14.06 23.19 -45.30
CA GLU A 114 14.81 21.95 -45.53
C GLU A 114 14.21 20.83 -44.66
N GLU A 115 14.07 19.64 -45.26
CA GLU A 115 13.74 18.41 -44.54
C GLU A 115 14.84 18.12 -43.52
N THR A 116 14.56 18.36 -42.24
CA THR A 116 15.23 17.64 -41.15
C THR A 116 14.17 17.17 -40.18
N SER A 117 13.93 15.85 -40.20
CA SER A 117 13.35 15.03 -39.15
C SER A 117 13.19 15.78 -37.81
N ASN A 118 11.95 16.21 -37.53
CA ASN A 118 11.56 16.84 -36.27
C ASN A 118 11.52 15.77 -35.18
N ASP A 119 12.70 15.27 -34.80
CA ASP A 119 12.90 14.63 -33.52
C ASP A 119 12.64 15.72 -32.46
N ASN A 120 11.49 15.68 -31.81
CA ASN A 120 11.19 16.41 -30.57
C ASN A 120 12.14 15.95 -29.44
N LYS A 121 13.45 16.15 -29.61
CA LYS A 121 14.46 15.86 -28.60
C LYS A 121 14.31 16.89 -27.51
N MET A 122 13.79 16.44 -26.37
CA MET A 122 13.75 17.23 -25.15
C MET A 122 15.16 17.78 -24.87
N VAL A 123 15.35 19.10 -24.95
CA VAL A 123 16.65 19.75 -24.69
C VAL A 123 16.79 20.11 -23.21
N CYS A 124 18.03 20.15 -22.71
CA CYS A 124 18.37 20.57 -21.35
C CYS A 124 17.92 22.01 -21.11
N LYS A 125 17.13 22.25 -20.06
CA LYS A 125 16.62 23.59 -19.73
C LYS A 125 17.62 24.49 -19.00
N HIS A 126 18.83 23.98 -18.72
CA HIS A 126 19.90 24.76 -18.11
C HIS A 126 20.90 25.30 -19.15
N CYS A 127 21.44 24.43 -20.02
CA CYS A 127 22.43 24.83 -21.03
C CYS A 127 21.86 24.95 -22.45
N SER A 128 20.66 24.44 -22.71
CA SER A 128 20.03 24.39 -24.04
C SER A 128 20.83 23.67 -25.14
N THR A 129 21.96 23.03 -24.80
CA THR A 129 22.86 22.36 -25.76
C THR A 129 22.70 20.83 -25.74
N GLY A 130 22.60 20.22 -24.55
CA GLY A 130 22.49 18.77 -24.41
C GLY A 130 21.05 18.28 -24.44
N SER A 131 20.84 16.99 -24.72
CA SER A 131 19.53 16.35 -24.53
C SER A 131 19.21 16.21 -23.03
N SER A 132 17.94 16.43 -22.68
CA SER A 132 17.42 16.16 -21.35
C SER A 132 17.39 14.65 -21.13
N CYS A 133 18.21 14.17 -20.22
CA CYS A 133 18.28 12.77 -19.81
C CYS A 133 18.17 12.59 -18.29
N VAL A 134 17.92 13.66 -17.52
CA VAL A 134 17.87 13.63 -16.06
C VAL A 134 16.49 14.02 -15.52
N VAL A 135 15.92 13.14 -14.71
CA VAL A 135 14.68 13.34 -13.94
C VAL A 135 15.00 13.82 -12.53
N PHE A 136 14.34 14.88 -12.06
CA PHE A 136 14.50 15.45 -10.70
C PHE A 136 13.44 14.93 -9.74
N LEU A 137 13.83 14.40 -8.58
CA LEU A 137 12.91 14.01 -7.51
C LEU A 137 12.85 15.08 -6.40
N PRO A 138 11.64 15.36 -5.85
CA PRO A 138 10.39 14.63 -6.02
C PRO A 138 9.50 15.06 -7.22
N CYS A 139 9.84 16.13 -7.94
CA CYS A 139 8.94 16.73 -8.93
C CYS A 139 8.77 15.97 -10.27
N ARG A 140 9.58 14.96 -10.53
CA ARG A 140 9.60 14.09 -11.73
C ARG A 140 9.80 14.80 -13.08
N HIS A 141 10.29 16.04 -13.11
CA HIS A 141 10.58 16.71 -14.37
C HIS A 141 11.88 16.21 -15.02
N LEU A 142 11.78 15.79 -16.28
CA LEU A 142 12.91 15.50 -17.17
C LEU A 142 13.33 16.79 -17.88
N CYS A 143 14.40 17.43 -17.38
CA CYS A 143 14.70 18.80 -17.82
C CYS A 143 16.18 19.20 -17.81
N SER A 144 17.11 18.27 -17.56
CA SER A 144 18.55 18.56 -17.62
C SER A 144 19.33 17.43 -18.28
N CYS A 145 20.49 17.77 -18.84
CA CYS A 145 21.45 16.79 -19.34
C CYS A 145 22.36 16.29 -18.21
N HIS A 146 23.07 15.20 -18.47
CA HIS A 146 24.01 14.57 -17.54
C HIS A 146 25.07 15.54 -17.00
N SER A 147 25.60 16.43 -17.85
CA SER A 147 26.65 17.39 -17.45
C SER A 147 26.13 18.52 -16.57
N CYS A 148 24.85 18.87 -16.66
CA CYS A 148 24.27 19.98 -15.87
C CYS A 148 23.73 19.52 -14.52
N GLU A 149 23.36 18.24 -14.38
CA GLU A 149 22.77 17.68 -13.16
C GLU A 149 23.55 17.97 -11.87
N PRO A 150 24.90 17.82 -11.82
CA PRO A 150 25.66 18.01 -10.57
C PRO A 150 25.59 19.44 -10.03
N PHE A 151 25.41 20.43 -10.91
CA PHE A 151 25.40 21.86 -10.56
C PHE A 151 24.00 22.36 -10.16
N LEU A 152 22.95 21.55 -10.36
CA LEU A 152 21.58 21.95 -10.11
C LEU A 152 21.10 21.43 -8.75
N ARG A 153 20.82 22.36 -7.82
CA ARG A 153 20.24 22.07 -6.49
C ARG A 153 18.71 22.06 -6.47
N SER A 154 18.08 22.52 -7.55
CA SER A 154 16.63 22.59 -7.71
C SER A 154 16.24 22.34 -9.16
N CYS A 155 15.02 21.86 -9.39
CA CYS A 155 14.48 21.65 -10.73
C CYS A 155 14.40 22.98 -11.51
N PRO A 156 14.99 23.08 -12.72
CA PRO A 156 14.88 24.27 -13.57
C PRO A 156 13.44 24.67 -13.91
N VAL A 157 12.52 23.69 -14.00
CA VAL A 157 11.11 23.86 -14.40
C VAL A 157 10.25 24.38 -13.26
N CYS A 158 10.17 23.65 -12.14
CA CYS A 158 9.24 23.96 -11.05
C CYS A 158 9.91 24.46 -9.77
N LYS A 159 11.24 24.63 -9.77
CA LYS A 159 12.04 25.10 -8.62
C LYS A 159 11.99 24.23 -7.35
N SER A 160 11.40 23.03 -7.41
CA SER A 160 11.46 22.06 -6.33
C SER A 160 12.90 21.66 -6.01
N ILE A 161 13.23 21.48 -4.72
CA ILE A 161 14.57 21.11 -4.26
C ILE A 161 14.91 19.70 -4.76
N LYS A 162 16.14 19.52 -5.27
CA LYS A 162 16.62 18.22 -5.76
C LYS A 162 17.02 17.35 -4.57
N GLU A 163 16.22 16.32 -4.28
CA GLU A 163 16.55 15.30 -3.29
C GLU A 163 17.33 14.14 -3.91
N ALA A 164 16.97 13.77 -5.15
CA ALA A 164 17.65 12.75 -5.93
C ALA A 164 17.43 12.99 -7.43
N SER A 165 18.21 12.32 -8.27
CA SER A 165 18.10 12.38 -9.72
C SER A 165 18.31 11.02 -10.37
N ILE A 166 17.63 10.78 -11.49
CA ILE A 166 17.69 9.52 -12.25
C ILE A 166 18.05 9.84 -13.71
N ASN A 167 19.01 9.10 -14.27
CA ASN A 167 19.35 9.17 -15.68
C ASN A 167 18.46 8.24 -16.51
N VAL A 168 17.92 8.76 -17.61
CA VAL A 168 17.12 8.04 -18.61
C VAL A 168 17.99 7.75 -19.81
N PHE A 169 18.07 6.48 -20.19
CA PHE A 169 18.72 6.03 -21.43
C PHE A 169 17.62 5.72 -22.45
N TRP A 170 17.65 6.41 -23.58
CA TRP A 170 16.75 6.14 -24.70
C TRP A 170 17.29 4.92 -25.44
N VAL A 171 16.53 3.81 -25.45
CA VAL A 171 16.80 2.58 -26.21
C VAL A 171 16.03 2.62 -27.50
#